data_AF-A0A444J5T3-F1
#
_entry.id   AF-A0A444J5T3-F1
#
_cell.length_a   1.000
_cell.length_b   1.000
_cell.length_c   1.000
_cell.angle_alpha   90.00
_cell.angle_beta   90.00
_cell.angle_gamma   90.00
#
_symmetry.space_group_name_H-M   'P 1'
#
loop_
_entity.id
_entity.type
_entity.pdbx_description
1 polymer ?
#
loop_
_entity_poly.entity_id
_entity_poly.type
_entity_poly.pdbx_seq_one_letter_code
_entity_poly.pdbx_strand_id
1 'polypeptide(L)'
;GFANGLTLLGEYRFSDQDMTNQLAIQSGFQPGMLCTCQLLLLTDLDDSSVLIAPSVTYSLSDEMTLSAGGFIATGDETEAFPEAGNRFYLRWFVHF
;
A
#
# COMPACT_ATOMS: atom_id res chain seq x y z
N GLY A 1 6.62 -2.86 -27.73
CA GLY A 1 7.05 -2.59 -26.35
C GLY A 1 5.81 -2.38 -25.51
N PHE A 2 5.76 -2.94 -24.31
CA PHE A 2 4.68 -2.66 -23.37
C PHE A 2 4.82 -1.22 -22.88
N ALA A 3 3.72 -0.46 -22.82
CA ALA A 3 3.76 0.89 -22.30
C ALA A 3 3.86 0.82 -20.77
N ASN A 4 4.95 1.32 -20.20
CA ASN A 4 5.07 1.43 -18.75
C ASN A 4 4.03 2.44 -18.25
N GLY A 5 3.15 2.00 -17.36
CA GLY A 5 2.13 2.85 -16.74
C GLY A 5 2.58 3.32 -15.36
N LEU A 6 2.44 4.61 -15.09
CA LEU A 6 2.54 5.18 -13.74
C LEU A 6 1.20 5.81 -13.40
N THR A 7 0.63 5.40 -12.27
CA THR A 7 -0.59 5.95 -11.70
C THR A 7 -0.24 6.57 -10.35
N LEU A 8 -0.76 7.78 -10.10
CA LEU A 8 -0.62 8.49 -8.84
C LEU A 8 -2.02 8.91 -8.38
N LEU A 9 -2.34 8.59 -7.13
CA LEU A 9 -3.59 8.92 -6.47
C LEU A 9 -3.26 9.53 -5.12
N GLY A 10 -4.03 10.55 -4.74
CA GLY A 10 -3.95 11.20 -3.44
C GLY A 10 -5.36 11.41 -2.92
N GLU A 11 -5.57 11.08 -1.65
CA GLU A 11 -6.84 11.24 -0.96
C GLU A 11 -6.58 11.91 0.40
N TYR A 12 -7.39 12.89 0.73
CA TYR A 12 -7.42 13.52 2.05
C TYR A 12 -8.75 13.20 2.71
N ARG A 13 -8.70 12.76 3.97
CA ARG A 13 -9.85 12.37 4.77
C ARG A 13 -9.82 13.10 6.10
N PHE A 14 -10.95 13.71 6.44
CA PHE A 14 -11.21 14.23 7.79
C PHE A 14 -12.30 13.39 8.45
N SER A 15 -12.06 12.93 9.68
CA SER A 15 -13.04 12.20 10.49
C SER A 15 -13.51 13.08 11.64
N ASP A 16 -14.80 13.43 11.67
CA ASP A 16 -15.40 14.21 12.78
C ASP A 16 -15.53 13.38 14.07
N GLN A 17 -15.64 12.04 13.92
CA GLN A 17 -15.80 11.13 15.05
C GLN A 17 -14.49 10.93 15.83
N ASP A 18 -13.38 10.82 15.12
CA ASP A 18 -12.05 10.61 15.72
C ASP A 18 -11.26 11.92 15.82
N MET A 19 -11.78 13.01 15.26
CA MET A 19 -11.11 14.29 15.08
C MET A 19 -9.72 14.16 14.41
N THR A 20 -9.61 13.25 13.43
CA THR A 20 -8.34 12.94 12.76
C THR A 20 -8.28 13.46 11.33
N ASN A 21 -7.10 13.89 10.92
CA ASN A 21 -6.76 14.35 9.59
C ASN A 21 -5.80 13.36 8.94
N GLN A 22 -6.23 12.70 7.86
CA GLN A 22 -5.40 11.68 7.21
C GLN A 22 -5.20 11.97 5.74
N LEU A 23 -3.97 11.72 5.28
CA LEU A 23 -3.57 11.82 3.89
C LEU A 23 -3.10 10.44 3.42
N ALA A 24 -3.70 9.95 2.34
CA ALA A 24 -3.28 8.73 1.65
C ALA A 24 -2.71 9.09 0.28
N ILE A 25 -1.54 8.56 -0.03
CA ILE A 25 -0.91 8.66 -1.34
C ILE A 25 -0.66 7.25 -1.84
N GLN A 26 -1.17 6.93 -3.03
CA GLN A 26 -0.92 5.67 -3.69
C GLN A 26 -0.20 5.92 -5.01
N SER A 27 0.91 5.23 -5.21
CA SER A 27 1.57 5.13 -6.51
C SER A 27 1.51 3.69 -7.02
N GLY A 28 1.22 3.55 -8.31
CA GLY A 28 1.18 2.27 -9.00
C GLY A 28 2.09 2.34 -10.22
N PHE A 29 2.95 1.35 -10.38
CA PHE A 29 3.86 1.26 -11.52
C PHE A 29 3.78 -0.12 -12.15
N GLN A 30 3.64 -0.17 -13.48
CA GLN A 30 3.56 -1.42 -14.23
C GLN A 30 4.76 -1.53 -15.18
N PRO A 31 5.89 -2.13 -14.74
CA PRO A 31 7.10 -2.29 -15.56
C PRO A 31 6.96 -3.32 -16.69
N GLY A 32 5.93 -4.16 -16.64
CA GLY A 32 5.69 -5.19 -17.63
C GLY A 32 4.26 -5.71 -17.57
N MET A 33 3.84 -6.40 -18.62
CA MET A 33 2.43 -6.82 -18.78
C MET A 33 1.90 -7.64 -17.60
N LEU A 34 2.76 -8.43 -16.95
CA LEU A 34 2.38 -9.34 -15.87
C LEU A 34 2.76 -8.85 -14.46
N CYS A 35 3.49 -7.73 -14.35
CA CYS A 35 4.05 -7.27 -13.08
C CYS A 35 3.52 -5.88 -12.73
N THR A 36 2.91 -5.75 -11.55
CA THR A 36 2.44 -4.48 -11.01
C THR A 36 3.06 -4.24 -9.65
N CYS A 37 3.66 -3.08 -9.47
CA CYS A 37 4.17 -2.58 -8.20
C CYS A 37 3.22 -1.52 -7.66
N GLN A 38 2.95 -1.53 -6.37
CA GLN A 38 2.17 -0.50 -5.69
C GLN A 38 2.89 -0.06 -4.42
N LEU A 39 2.83 1.24 -4.15
CA LEU A 39 3.29 1.82 -2.90
C LEU A 39 2.17 2.69 -2.37
N LEU A 40 1.66 2.31 -1.20
CA LEU A 40 0.69 3.08 -0.44
C LEU A 40 1.40 3.74 0.74
N LEU A 41 1.15 5.02 0.94
CA LEU A 41 1.60 5.79 2.07
C LEU A 41 0.36 6.41 2.72
N LEU A 42 0.12 6.09 3.98
CA LEU A 42 -0.87 6.76 4.81
C LEU A 42 -0.12 7.58 5.86
N THR A 43 -0.53 8.81 6.07
CA THR A 43 -0.04 9.64 7.16
C THR A 43 -1.21 10.26 7.89
N ASP A 44 -1.12 10.28 9.20
CA ASP A 44 -1.98 11.09 10.04
C ASP A 44 -1.29 12.43 10.25
N LEU A 45 -1.97 13.52 9.95
CA LEU A 45 -1.41 14.87 9.97
C LEU A 45 -1.37 15.45 11.38
N ASP A 46 -2.11 14.86 12.32
CA ASP A 46 -2.19 15.34 13.70
C ASP A 46 -1.00 14.83 14.53
N ASP A 47 -0.61 13.56 14.36
CA ASP A 47 0.55 12.96 15.04
C ASP A 47 1.78 12.74 14.14
N SER A 48 1.66 12.99 12.83
CA SER A 48 2.71 12.74 11.82
C SER A 48 3.14 11.28 11.68
N SER A 49 2.39 10.34 12.23
CA SER A 49 2.64 8.91 12.07
C SER A 49 2.42 8.49 10.61
N VAL A 50 3.22 7.55 10.14
CA VAL A 50 3.18 7.08 8.75
C VAL A 50 3.11 5.56 8.68
N LEU A 51 2.21 5.06 7.85
CA LEU A 51 2.15 3.68 7.38
C LEU A 51 2.58 3.61 5.91
N ILE A 52 3.62 2.84 5.64
CA ILE A 52 4.13 2.57 4.30
C ILE A 52 3.84 1.12 3.96
N ALA A 53 3.13 0.89 2.86
CA ALA A 53 2.74 -0.43 2.38
C ALA A 53 3.20 -0.67 0.93
N PRO A 54 4.45 -1.12 0.71
CA PRO A 54 4.90 -1.56 -0.59
C PRO A 54 4.33 -2.94 -0.92
N SER A 55 3.96 -3.15 -2.18
CA SER A 55 3.57 -4.45 -2.69
C SER A 55 3.95 -4.65 -4.15
N VAL A 56 4.14 -5.90 -4.52
CA VAL A 56 4.35 -6.36 -5.88
C VAL A 56 3.37 -7.49 -6.16
N THR A 57 2.79 -7.48 -7.35
CA THR A 57 1.89 -8.52 -7.83
C THR A 57 2.36 -8.99 -9.19
N TYR A 58 2.46 -10.31 -9.34
CA TYR A 58 2.84 -10.98 -10.56
C TYR A 58 1.75 -11.96 -11.01
N SER A 59 1.33 -11.85 -12.26
CA SER A 59 0.38 -12.79 -12.88
C SER A 59 1.16 -13.98 -13.44
N LEU A 60 0.97 -15.16 -12.85
CA LEU A 60 1.66 -16.40 -13.23
C LEU A 60 0.97 -17.08 -14.41
N SER A 61 -0.37 -17.02 -14.44
CA SER A 61 -1.23 -17.45 -15.54
C SER A 61 -2.50 -16.59 -15.54
N ASP A 62 -3.43 -16.87 -16.46
CA ASP A 62 -4.73 -16.20 -16.51
C ASP A 62 -5.58 -16.48 -15.25
N GLU A 63 -5.32 -17.59 -14.55
CA GLU A 63 -6.03 -18.00 -13.33
C GLU A 63 -5.19 -17.91 -12.04
N MET A 64 -3.92 -17.49 -12.13
CA MET A 64 -3.00 -17.51 -11.00
C MET A 64 -2.29 -16.17 -10.80
N THR A 65 -2.35 -15.65 -9.57
CA THR A 65 -1.68 -14.41 -9.19
C THR A 65 -0.89 -14.59 -7.89
N LEU A 66 0.35 -14.13 -7.89
CA LEU A 66 1.21 -14.09 -6.71
C LEU A 66 1.44 -12.64 -6.29
N SER A 67 1.12 -12.30 -5.05
CA SER A 67 1.37 -10.98 -4.47
C SER A 67 2.27 -11.10 -3.24
N ALA A 68 3.22 -10.18 -3.10
CA ALA A 68 4.01 -10.01 -1.90
C ALA A 68 3.99 -8.54 -1.49
N GLY A 69 4.12 -8.27 -0.19
CA GLY A 69 4.18 -6.91 0.30
C GLY A 69 4.49 -6.85 1.78
N GLY A 70 4.50 -5.63 2.30
CA GLY A 70 4.69 -5.39 3.72
C GLY A 70 3.94 -4.18 4.22
N PHE A 71 3.94 -4.04 5.53
CA PHE A 71 3.41 -2.91 6.28
C PHE A 71 4.49 -2.44 7.24
N ILE A 72 4.90 -1.20 7.08
CA ILE A 72 5.94 -0.54 7.87
C ILE A 72 5.27 0.68 8.50
N ALA A 73 5.05 0.64 9.82
CA ALA A 73 4.48 1.73 10.59
C ALA A 73 5.60 2.40 11.41
N THR A 74 5.51 3.72 11.58
CA THR A 74 6.59 4.53 12.18
C THR A 74 6.16 5.31 13.42
N GLY A 75 4.90 5.24 13.81
CA GLY A 75 4.39 5.98 14.95
C GLY A 75 4.65 5.31 16.29
N ASP A 76 4.52 6.08 17.37
CA ASP A 76 4.62 5.59 18.74
C ASP A 76 3.40 4.77 19.17
N GLU A 77 3.46 4.08 20.33
CA GLU A 77 2.41 3.16 20.80
C GLU A 77 1.00 3.77 20.91
N THR A 78 0.90 5.09 21.03
CA THR A 78 -0.37 5.83 21.18
C THR A 78 -0.86 6.48 19.89
N GLU A 79 -0.11 6.38 18.79
CA GLU A 79 -0.39 7.07 17.53
C GLU A 79 -1.26 6.23 16.60
N ALA A 80 -1.78 6.85 15.53
CA ALA A 80 -2.68 6.19 14.58
C ALA A 80 -2.04 4.99 13.86
N PHE A 81 -0.73 5.06 13.61
CA PHE A 81 0.06 4.00 12.99
C PHE A 81 1.22 3.56 13.90
N PRO A 82 0.94 2.84 15.00
CA PRO A 82 1.96 2.47 15.96
C PRO A 82 2.95 1.47 15.37
N GLU A 83 4.22 1.55 15.77
CA GLU A 83 5.30 0.65 15.36
C GLU A 83 5.04 -0.75 15.92
N ALA A 84 4.24 -1.54 15.19
CA ALA A 84 3.90 -2.91 15.56
C ALA A 84 4.85 -3.95 14.94
N GLY A 85 6.08 -3.52 14.60
CA GLY A 85 7.05 -4.28 13.82
C GLY A 85 6.67 -4.45 12.35
N ASN A 86 7.68 -4.64 11.49
CA ASN A 86 7.47 -4.84 10.06
C ASN A 86 6.71 -6.14 9.79
N ARG A 87 5.52 -6.03 9.19
CA ARG A 87 4.70 -7.19 8.80
C ARG A 87 4.86 -7.44 7.33
N PHE A 88 5.12 -8.68 6.94
CA PHE A 88 5.23 -9.08 5.53
C PHE A 88 4.19 -10.13 5.22
N TYR A 89 3.71 -10.12 3.98
CA TYR A 89 2.79 -11.13 3.49
C TYR A 89 3.24 -11.68 2.14
N LEU A 90 2.85 -12.93 1.91
CA LEU A 90 2.87 -13.58 0.62
C LEU A 90 1.48 -14.17 0.40
N ARG A 91 0.85 -13.81 -0.71
CA ARG A 91 -0.50 -14.25 -1.07
C ARG A 91 -0.44 -14.89 -2.45
N TRP A 92 -0.82 -16.16 -2.53
CA TRP A 92 -1.06 -16.83 -3.80
C TRP A 92 -2.57 -17.01 -3.99
N PHE A 93 -3.08 -16.47 -5.08
CA PHE A 93 -4.46 -16.64 -5.50
C PHE A 93 -4.51 -17.58 -6.71
N VAL A 94 -5.35 -18.61 -6.63
CA VAL A 94 -5.57 -19.60 -7.68
C VAL A 94 -7.07 -19.78 -7.85
N HIS A 95 -7.52 -19.72 -9.10
CA HIS A 95 -8.89 -20.09 -9.48
C HIS A 95 -8.86 -21.29 -10.44
N PHE A 96 -9.91 -22.12 -10.41
CA PHE A 96 -10.07 -23.31 -11.26
C PHE A 96 -11.42 -23.26 -11.98
#